data_AF-A0AAV7RQJ7-F1
#
_entry.id   AF-A0AAV7RQJ7-F1
#
_cell.length_a   1.000
_cell.length_b   1.000
_cell.length_c   1.000
_cell.angle_alpha   90.00
_cell.angle_beta   90.00
_cell.angle_gamma   90.00
#
_symmetry.space_group_name_H-M   'P 1'
#
loop_
_entity.id
_entity.type
_entity.pdbx_description
1 polymer ?
#
loop_
_entity_poly.entity_id
_entity_poly.type
_entity_poly.pdbx_seq_one_letter_code
_entity_poly.pdbx_strand_id
1 'polypeptide(L)'
;MGRTKGKHINNTGALLSENDVPPTPADPPMDKLDVILKDIRVSRLAIEQRLGSITTELSILKDDHRKLVDRVKRRESDVAALVPGQKDSESVIQKLQKQVETLQERIGDAKGRSHRNNIRIIGLLEGTKGLDATQYVETWLRAIANTGLSAYFTTYHA
;
A
#
# COMPACT_ATOMS: atom_id res chain seq x y z
N MET A 1 42.56 -26.43 -15.78
CA MET A 1 42.01 -27.59 -16.52
C MET A 1 41.23 -27.06 -17.72
N GLY A 2 41.36 -27.51 -18.96
CA GLY A 2 42.20 -28.52 -19.59
C GLY A 2 42.32 -28.18 -21.08
N ARG A 3 43.51 -28.40 -21.64
CA ARG A 3 43.84 -28.33 -23.08
C ARG A 3 43.64 -29.72 -23.69
N THR A 4 43.01 -29.83 -24.86
CA THR A 4 43.11 -30.99 -25.77
C THR A 4 43.18 -30.48 -27.20
N LYS A 5 44.39 -30.23 -27.72
CA LYS A 5 45.19 -31.12 -28.59
C LYS A 5 44.41 -31.67 -29.79
N GLY A 6 44.61 -31.01 -30.93
CA GLY A 6 44.33 -31.55 -32.24
C GLY A 6 45.24 -32.74 -32.55
N LYS A 7 44.69 -33.73 -33.23
CA LYS A 7 45.43 -34.83 -33.82
C LYS A 7 45.07 -34.87 -35.31
N HIS A 8 46.01 -34.40 -36.12
CA HIS A 8 46.08 -34.73 -37.54
C HIS A 8 46.29 -36.24 -37.68
N ILE A 9 45.46 -36.87 -38.50
CA ILE A 9 45.83 -38.08 -39.22
C ILE A 9 45.54 -37.80 -40.69
N ASN A 10 46.61 -37.65 -41.46
CA ASN A 10 46.55 -37.66 -42.91
C ASN A 10 46.54 -39.12 -43.33
N ASN A 11 45.68 -39.51 -44.27
CA ASN A 11 46.05 -40.56 -45.19
C ASN A 11 45.52 -40.29 -46.60
N THR A 12 46.41 -40.56 -47.53
CA THR A 12 46.45 -40.17 -48.93
C THR A 12 45.79 -41.24 -49.78
N GLY A 13 45.10 -40.83 -50.86
CA GLY A 13 44.91 -41.68 -52.04
C GLY A 13 43.47 -41.90 -52.47
N ALA A 14 43.01 -41.12 -53.45
CA ALA A 14 42.46 -41.62 -54.72
C ALA A 14 41.91 -40.43 -55.52
N LEU A 15 42.71 -39.98 -56.49
CA LEU A 15 42.21 -39.23 -57.64
C LEU A 15 41.28 -40.17 -58.42
N LEU A 16 39.98 -39.86 -58.47
CA LEU A 16 39.07 -40.39 -59.48
C LEU A 16 38.17 -39.28 -59.99
N SER A 17 38.47 -38.89 -61.23
CA SER A 17 37.62 -38.38 -62.28
C SER A 17 36.46 -37.45 -61.91
N GLU A 18 36.67 -36.18 -62.25
CA GLU A 18 35.65 -35.32 -62.86
C GLU A 18 34.91 -36.08 -63.98
N ASN A 19 33.60 -35.86 -64.09
CA ASN A 19 32.65 -36.41 -65.07
C ASN A 19 32.01 -37.77 -64.74
N ASP A 20 30.93 -37.74 -63.93
CA ASP A 20 29.62 -38.34 -64.24
C ASP A 20 28.71 -38.27 -63.00
N VAL A 21 28.18 -37.07 -62.72
CA VAL A 21 26.94 -36.99 -61.93
C VAL A 21 25.80 -37.13 -62.95
N PRO A 22 25.00 -38.21 -62.92
CA PRO A 22 23.87 -38.34 -63.83
C PRO A 22 22.95 -37.14 -63.61
N PRO A 23 22.42 -36.51 -64.68
CA PRO A 23 21.49 -35.42 -64.52
C PRO A 23 20.34 -35.90 -63.65
N THR A 24 20.13 -35.22 -62.52
CA THR A 24 18.88 -35.36 -61.76
C THR A 24 17.74 -35.24 -62.76
N PRO A 25 16.77 -36.18 -62.79
CA PRO A 25 15.68 -36.09 -63.74
C PRO A 25 15.03 -34.73 -63.55
N ALA A 26 15.10 -33.87 -64.57
CA ALA A 26 14.27 -32.69 -64.62
C ALA A 26 12.83 -33.19 -64.48
N ASP A 27 12.11 -32.67 -63.49
CA ASP A 27 10.70 -32.96 -63.32
C ASP A 27 10.02 -32.80 -64.70
N PRO A 28 9.21 -33.79 -65.15
CA PRO A 28 8.53 -33.69 -66.43
C PRO A 28 7.76 -32.37 -66.48
N PRO A 29 7.63 -31.71 -67.66
CA PRO A 29 6.91 -30.45 -67.77
C PRO A 29 5.48 -30.68 -67.27
N MET A 30 5.21 -30.24 -66.04
CA MET A 30 3.89 -30.34 -65.45
C MET A 30 2.95 -29.51 -66.32
N ASP A 31 1.82 -30.11 -66.69
CA ASP A 31 0.76 -29.38 -67.35
C ASP A 31 0.35 -28.21 -66.45
N LYS A 32 0.03 -27.04 -67.02
CA LYS A 32 -0.27 -25.82 -66.21
C LYS A 32 -1.39 -26.08 -65.19
N LEU A 33 -2.29 -27.00 -65.53
CA LEU A 33 -3.36 -27.48 -64.67
C LEU A 33 -2.82 -28.18 -63.41
N ASP A 34 -1.78 -29.01 -63.52
CA ASP A 34 -1.21 -29.74 -62.39
C ASP A 34 -0.53 -28.79 -61.40
N VAL A 35 0.09 -27.71 -61.90
CA VAL A 35 0.70 -26.67 -61.06
C VAL A 35 -0.37 -25.96 -60.25
N ILE A 36 -1.47 -25.57 -60.89
CA ILE A 36 -2.61 -24.92 -60.22
C ILE A 36 -3.23 -25.85 -59.18
N LEU A 37 -3.41 -27.14 -59.49
CA LEU A 37 -3.96 -28.11 -58.54
C LEU A 37 -3.05 -28.32 -57.33
N LYS A 38 -1.73 -28.30 -57.52
CA LYS A 38 -0.75 -28.35 -56.43
C LYS A 38 -0.87 -27.11 -55.53
N ASP A 39 -0.92 -25.91 -56.11
CA ASP A 39 -1.02 -24.66 -55.37
C ASP A 39 -2.34 -24.54 -54.58
N ILE A 40 -3.46 -24.99 -55.17
CA ILE A 40 -4.76 -25.06 -54.48
C ILE A 40 -4.66 -25.97 -53.25
N ARG A 41 -4.01 -27.15 -53.37
CA ARG A 41 -3.84 -28.07 -52.23
C ARG A 41 -2.98 -27.44 -51.14
N VAL A 42 -1.85 -26.84 -51.50
CA VAL A 42 -0.95 -26.16 -50.55
C VAL A 42 -1.69 -25.03 -49.83
N SER A 43 -2.41 -24.19 -50.58
CA SER A 43 -3.17 -23.07 -50.01
C SER A 43 -4.28 -23.55 -49.08
N ARG A 44 -5.00 -24.62 -49.45
CA ARG A 44 -6.03 -25.23 -48.61
C ARG A 44 -5.46 -25.73 -47.28
N LEU A 45 -4.34 -26.46 -47.31
CA LEU A 45 -3.70 -26.97 -46.09
C LEU A 45 -3.22 -25.82 -45.19
N ALA A 46 -2.66 -24.76 -45.78
CA ALA A 46 -2.24 -23.57 -45.03
C ALA A 46 -3.42 -22.85 -44.38
N ILE A 47 -4.57 -22.77 -45.05
CA ILE A 47 -5.80 -22.20 -44.50
C ILE A 47 -6.32 -23.06 -43.34
N GLU A 48 -6.40 -24.39 -43.53
CA GLU A 48 -6.85 -25.33 -42.49
C GLU A 48 -5.96 -25.22 -41.23
N GLN A 49 -4.63 -25.13 -41.40
CA GLN A 49 -3.70 -24.92 -40.29
C GLN A 49 -3.93 -23.59 -39.57
N ARG A 50 -4.08 -22.49 -40.30
CA ARG A 50 -4.32 -21.16 -39.71
C ARG A 50 -5.65 -21.10 -38.97
N LEU A 51 -6.70 -21.69 -39.53
CA LEU A 51 -8.01 -21.80 -38.87
C LEU A 51 -7.92 -22.63 -37.57
N GLY A 52 -7.13 -23.70 -37.57
CA GLY A 52 -6.83 -24.47 -36.36
C GLY A 52 -6.15 -23.63 -35.27
N SER A 53 -5.15 -22.82 -35.64
CA SER A 53 -4.48 -21.90 -34.71
C SER A 53 -5.45 -20.88 -34.13
N ILE A 54 -6.24 -20.20 -34.98
CA ILE A 54 -7.22 -19.20 -34.56
C ILE A 54 -8.26 -19.81 -33.61
N THR A 55 -8.74 -21.02 -33.90
CA THR A 55 -9.71 -21.72 -33.05
C THR A 55 -9.12 -22.00 -31.66
N THR A 56 -7.85 -22.38 -31.61
CA THR A 56 -7.13 -22.64 -30.35
C THR A 56 -6.97 -21.35 -29.56
N GLU A 57 -6.48 -20.28 -30.18
CA GLU A 57 -6.30 -18.97 -29.56
C GLU A 57 -7.62 -18.39 -29.04
N LEU A 58 -8.72 -18.52 -29.80
CA LEU A 58 -10.04 -18.10 -29.36
C LEU A 58 -10.53 -18.90 -28.16
N SER A 59 -10.24 -20.20 -28.08
CA SER A 59 -10.58 -21.00 -26.91
C SER A 59 -9.83 -20.53 -25.67
N ILE A 60 -8.53 -20.26 -25.80
CA ILE A 60 -7.71 -19.73 -24.70
C ILE A 60 -8.23 -18.37 -24.25
N LEU A 61 -8.51 -17.47 -25.21
CA LEU A 61 -9.02 -16.13 -24.91
C LEU A 61 -10.37 -16.18 -24.20
N LYS A 62 -11.26 -17.10 -24.61
CA LYS A 62 -12.56 -17.31 -23.95
C LYS A 62 -12.39 -17.74 -22.49
N ASP A 63 -11.46 -18.66 -22.24
CA ASP A 63 -11.20 -19.14 -20.88
C ASP A 63 -10.59 -18.05 -20.00
N ASP A 64 -9.63 -17.29 -20.52
CA ASP A 64 -9.02 -16.19 -19.80
C ASP A 64 -10.00 -15.04 -19.54
N HIS A 65 -10.89 -14.74 -20.51
CA HIS A 65 -11.97 -13.80 -20.31
C HIS A 65 -12.92 -14.24 -19.20
N ARG A 66 -13.29 -15.53 -19.16
CA ARG A 66 -14.13 -16.08 -18.10
C ARG A 66 -13.46 -15.95 -16.72
N LYS A 67 -12.17 -16.29 -16.61
CA LYS A 67 -11.39 -16.11 -15.38
C LYS A 67 -11.34 -14.64 -14.96
N LEU A 68 -11.19 -13.72 -15.91
CA LEU A 68 -11.16 -12.29 -15.63
C LEU A 68 -12.52 -11.80 -15.09
N VAL A 69 -13.62 -12.19 -15.72
CA VAL A 69 -14.98 -11.88 -15.26
C VAL A 69 -15.20 -12.39 -13.83
N ASP A 70 -14.79 -13.61 -13.52
CA ASP A 70 -14.93 -14.17 -12.17
C ASP A 70 -14.07 -13.42 -11.14
N ARG A 71 -12.86 -12.99 -11.51
CA ARG A 71 -12.00 -12.17 -10.65
C ARG A 71 -12.59 -10.79 -10.40
N VAL A 72 -13.12 -10.14 -11.43
CA VAL A 72 -13.77 -8.82 -11.31
C VAL A 72 -14.99 -8.92 -10.39
N LYS A 73 -15.87 -9.90 -10.58
CA LYS A 73 -17.04 -10.11 -9.71
C LYS A 73 -16.68 -10.30 -8.24
N ARG A 74 -15.64 -11.08 -7.95
CA ARG A 74 -15.16 -11.25 -6.56
C ARG A 74 -14.69 -9.92 -5.98
N ARG A 75 -13.89 -9.16 -6.74
CA ARG A 75 -13.40 -7.85 -6.29
C ARG A 75 -14.52 -6.84 -6.08
N GLU A 76 -15.51 -6.81 -6.96
CA GLU A 76 -16.70 -5.96 -6.79
C GLU A 76 -17.47 -6.34 -5.52
N SER A 77 -17.63 -7.63 -5.24
CA SER A 77 -18.25 -8.13 -4.01
C SER A 77 -17.44 -7.75 -2.76
N ASP A 78 -16.12 -7.91 -2.79
CA ASP A 78 -15.23 -7.54 -1.67
C ASP A 78 -15.33 -6.03 -1.39
N VAL A 79 -15.31 -5.20 -2.43
CA VAL A 79 -15.46 -3.75 -2.30
C VAL A 79 -16.83 -3.40 -1.72
N ALA A 80 -17.90 -4.01 -2.22
CA ALA A 80 -19.25 -3.79 -1.70
C ALA A 80 -19.37 -4.17 -0.22
N ALA A 81 -18.66 -5.20 0.24
CA ALA A 81 -18.64 -5.61 1.64
C ALA A 81 -17.84 -4.66 2.55
N LEU A 82 -16.85 -3.94 2.02
CA LEU A 82 -16.03 -2.98 2.79
C LEU A 82 -16.74 -1.63 3.02
N VAL A 83 -17.61 -1.22 2.08
CA VAL A 83 -18.29 0.09 2.14
C VAL A 83 -19.10 0.31 3.43
N PRO A 84 -19.89 -0.67 3.94
CA PRO A 84 -20.59 -0.52 5.22
C PRO A 84 -19.63 -0.30 6.40
N GLY A 85 -18.58 -1.10 6.52
CA GLY A 85 -17.63 -1.00 7.63
C GLY A 85 -16.86 0.34 7.64
N GLN A 86 -16.60 0.91 6.46
CA GLN A 86 -16.02 2.24 6.34
C GLN A 86 -16.98 3.32 6.88
N LYS A 87 -18.27 3.26 6.53
CA LYS A 87 -19.28 4.21 7.04
C LYS A 87 -19.45 4.10 8.55
N ASP A 88 -19.48 2.89 9.08
CA ASP A 88 -19.57 2.66 10.52
C ASP A 88 -18.35 3.24 11.24
N SER A 89 -17.14 2.99 10.71
CA SER A 89 -15.90 3.55 11.25
C SER A 89 -15.89 5.07 11.23
N GLU A 90 -16.34 5.68 10.13
CA GLU A 90 -16.46 7.14 10.01
C GLU A 90 -17.43 7.71 11.06
N SER A 91 -18.58 7.06 11.27
CA SER A 91 -19.55 7.47 12.30
C SER A 91 -18.98 7.40 13.72
N VAL A 92 -18.20 6.34 14.02
CA VAL A 92 -17.53 6.18 15.32
C VAL A 92 -16.47 7.25 15.51
N ILE A 93 -15.67 7.55 14.48
CA ILE A 93 -14.67 8.61 14.52
C ILE A 93 -15.32 9.96 14.80
N GLN A 94 -16.41 10.31 14.09
CA GLN A 94 -17.12 11.57 14.33
C GLN A 94 -17.68 11.67 15.75
N LYS A 95 -18.24 10.57 16.28
CA LYS A 95 -18.73 10.51 17.66
C LYS A 95 -17.60 10.72 18.67
N LEU A 96 -16.46 10.04 18.47
CA LEU A 96 -15.29 10.17 19.35
C LEU A 96 -14.68 11.57 19.28
N GLN A 97 -14.58 12.16 18.09
CA GLN A 97 -14.11 13.54 17.91
C GLN A 97 -14.97 14.52 18.70
N LYS A 98 -16.30 14.41 18.59
CA LYS A 98 -17.23 15.26 19.36
C LYS A 98 -17.10 15.05 20.87
N GLN A 99 -16.89 13.81 21.32
CA GLN A 99 -16.64 13.52 22.73
C GLN A 99 -15.33 14.15 23.22
N VAL A 100 -14.26 14.07 22.43
CA VAL A 100 -12.97 14.70 22.75
C VAL A 100 -13.12 16.21 22.85
N GLU A 101 -13.78 16.84 21.89
CA GLU A 101 -14.04 18.29 21.90
C GLU A 101 -14.82 18.71 23.16
N THR A 102 -15.90 18.00 23.47
CA THR A 102 -16.71 18.26 24.67
C THR A 102 -15.88 18.10 25.95
N LEU A 103 -15.01 17.10 26.02
CA LEU A 103 -14.15 16.88 27.19
C LEU A 103 -13.08 17.97 27.31
N GLN A 104 -12.51 18.42 26.19
CA GLN A 104 -11.54 19.52 26.16
C GLN A 104 -12.17 20.83 26.65
N GLU A 105 -13.38 21.15 26.20
CA GLU A 105 -14.14 22.30 26.67
C GLU A 105 -14.37 22.24 28.18
N ARG A 106 -14.85 21.09 28.67
CA ARG A 106 -15.07 20.87 30.12
C ARG A 106 -13.79 21.02 30.95
N ILE A 107 -12.66 20.53 30.45
CA ILE A 107 -11.36 20.69 31.11
C ILE A 107 -10.94 22.16 31.13
N GLY A 108 -11.10 22.86 30.00
CA GLY A 108 -10.82 24.30 29.90
C GLY A 108 -11.64 25.10 30.91
N ASP A 109 -12.94 24.82 30.99
CA ASP A 109 -13.86 25.43 31.94
C ASP A 109 -13.49 25.14 33.40
N ALA A 110 -13.18 23.87 33.72
CA ALA A 110 -12.78 23.46 35.06
C ALA A 110 -11.48 24.15 35.48
N LYS A 111 -10.49 24.22 34.58
CA LYS A 111 -9.22 24.91 34.81
C LYS A 111 -9.43 26.42 35.00
N GLY A 112 -10.29 27.03 34.20
CA GLY A 112 -10.64 28.45 34.31
C GLY A 112 -11.37 28.78 35.61
N ARG A 113 -12.29 27.93 36.06
CA ARG A 113 -12.93 28.08 37.39
C ARG A 113 -11.93 27.87 38.52
N SER A 114 -11.07 26.86 38.42
CA SER A 114 -10.00 26.60 39.39
C SER A 114 -9.06 27.79 39.52
N HIS A 115 -8.60 28.38 38.42
CA HIS A 115 -7.76 29.59 38.45
C HIS A 115 -8.46 30.80 39.07
N ARG A 116 -9.74 31.02 38.74
CA ARG A 116 -10.52 32.15 39.29
C ARG A 116 -10.86 31.99 40.77
N ASN A 117 -11.05 30.76 41.23
CA ASN A 117 -11.40 30.46 42.61
C ASN A 117 -10.18 30.21 43.50
N ASN A 118 -8.96 30.29 42.97
CA ASN A 118 -7.76 30.07 43.76
C ASN A 118 -7.41 31.34 44.54
N ILE A 119 -7.52 31.29 45.87
CA ILE A 119 -7.08 32.39 46.74
C ILE A 119 -5.57 32.22 46.96
N ARG A 120 -4.78 33.17 46.46
CA ARG A 120 -3.33 33.20 46.68
C ARG A 120 -3.02 34.08 47.88
N ILE A 121 -2.63 33.45 48.99
CA ILE A 121 -2.16 34.15 50.19
C ILE A 121 -0.68 34.50 49.98
N ILE A 122 -0.37 35.79 49.87
CA ILE A 122 1.00 36.32 49.69
C ILE A 122 1.41 37.00 51.00
N GLY A 123 2.66 36.81 51.44
CA GLY A 123 3.19 37.40 52.68
C GLY A 123 3.09 36.51 53.92
N LEU A 124 2.66 35.25 53.78
CA LEU A 124 2.78 34.25 54.84
C LEU A 124 4.17 33.60 54.73
N LEU A 125 5.00 33.75 55.76
CA LEU A 125 6.32 33.10 55.79
C LEU A 125 6.17 31.57 55.74
N GLU A 126 6.94 30.91 54.87
CA GLU A 126 6.95 29.45 54.79
C GLU A 126 7.67 28.85 56.01
N GLY A 127 7.13 27.77 56.59
CA GLY A 127 7.74 27.07 57.74
C GLY A 127 7.42 27.64 59.12
N THR A 128 6.70 28.76 59.25
CA THR A 128 6.31 29.35 60.56
C THR A 128 5.11 28.68 61.22
N LYS A 129 4.52 27.68 60.56
CA LYS A 129 3.22 27.08 60.89
C LYS A 129 3.26 26.20 62.15
N GLY A 130 4.44 25.83 62.65
CA GLY A 130 4.58 24.93 63.78
C GLY A 130 3.93 23.55 63.52
N LEU A 131 3.51 22.87 64.58
CA LEU A 131 2.85 21.55 64.49
C LEU A 131 1.38 21.63 64.00
N ASP A 132 0.72 22.77 64.17
CA ASP A 132 -0.70 22.96 63.81
C ASP A 132 -0.90 24.21 62.94
N ALA A 133 -0.97 23.96 61.63
CA ALA A 133 -1.18 25.00 60.64
C ALA A 133 -2.54 25.71 60.77
N THR A 134 -3.55 25.05 61.34
CA THR A 134 -4.92 25.58 61.45
C THR A 134 -4.96 26.70 62.47
N GLN A 135 -4.40 26.47 63.65
CA GLN A 135 -4.31 27.46 64.73
C GLN A 135 -3.46 28.67 64.32
N TYR A 136 -2.38 28.45 63.56
CA TYR A 136 -1.55 29.52 63.02
C TYR A 136 -2.33 30.43 62.07
N VAL A 137 -3.05 29.84 61.10
CA VAL A 137 -3.85 30.61 60.13
C VAL A 137 -5.00 31.35 60.81
N GLU A 138 -5.68 30.74 61.77
CA GLU A 138 -6.74 31.41 62.54
C GLU A 138 -6.22 32.62 63.31
N THR A 139 -5.06 32.47 63.96
CA THR A 139 -4.43 33.55 64.72
C THR A 139 -4.01 34.69 63.79
N TRP A 140 -3.42 34.36 62.65
CA TRP A 140 -3.02 35.33 61.63
C TRP A 140 -4.21 36.07 61.02
N LEU A 141 -5.31 35.37 60.69
CA LEU A 141 -6.54 35.98 60.18
C LEU A 141 -7.16 36.94 61.20
N ARG A 142 -7.18 36.57 62.49
CA ARG A 142 -7.68 37.46 63.57
C ARG A 142 -6.82 38.71 63.72
N ALA A 143 -5.49 38.58 63.63
CA ALA A 143 -4.58 39.70 63.72
C ALA A 143 -4.81 40.73 62.58
N ILE A 144 -5.01 40.25 61.35
CA ILE A 144 -5.30 41.10 60.19
C ILE A 144 -6.68 41.75 60.31
N ALA A 145 -7.70 41.02 60.76
CA ALA A 145 -9.04 41.56 60.91
C ALA A 145 -9.10 42.74 61.90
N ASN A 146 -8.27 42.71 62.95
CA ASN A 146 -8.23 43.76 63.98
C ASN A 146 -7.41 45.00 63.58
N THR A 147 -6.45 44.87 62.66
CA THR A 147 -5.49 45.93 62.30
C THR A 147 -5.70 46.51 60.91
N GLY A 148 -6.53 45.86 60.09
CA GLY A 148 -6.79 46.21 58.69
C GLY A 148 -5.71 45.70 57.74
N LEU A 149 -6.14 45.21 56.57
CA LEU A 149 -5.24 44.63 55.55
C LEU A 149 -4.12 45.59 55.10
N SER A 150 -4.38 46.90 55.11
CA SER A 150 -3.45 47.94 54.66
C SER A 150 -2.12 47.94 55.42
N ALA A 151 -2.12 47.64 56.72
CA ALA A 151 -0.91 47.75 57.55
C ALA A 151 0.12 46.64 57.27
N TYR A 152 -0.34 45.47 56.81
CA TYR A 152 0.50 44.30 56.57
C TYR A 152 1.17 44.28 55.19
N PHE A 153 0.61 44.95 54.18
CA PHE A 153 1.18 44.95 52.81
C PHE A 153 2.28 45.99 52.60
N THR A 154 2.32 47.07 53.40
CA THR A 154 3.33 48.15 53.26
C THR A 154 4.74 47.74 53.65
N THR A 155 4.93 46.64 54.38
CA THR A 155 6.23 46.25 54.94
C THR A 155 7.06 45.35 54.02
N TYR A 156 6.50 44.88 52.89
CA TYR A 156 7.14 43.88 52.01
C TYR A 156 7.55 44.39 50.62
N HIS A 157 7.54 45.71 50.40
CA HIS A 157 7.94 46.35 49.12
C HIS A 157 9.17 47.26 49.22
N ALA A 158 10.12 46.95 50.10
CA ALA A 158 11.47 47.53 50.07
C ALA A 158 12.50 46.50 49.60
#